data_AF-A0A257LCV3-F1
#
_entry.id   AF-A0A257LCV3-F1
#
_cell.length_a   1.000
_cell.length_b   1.000
_cell.length_c   1.000
_cell.angle_alpha   90.00
_cell.angle_beta   90.00
_cell.angle_gamma   90.00
#
_symmetry.space_group_name_H-M   'P 1'
#
loop_
_entity.id
_entity.type
_entity.pdbx_description
1 polymer ?
#
loop_
_entity_poly.entity_id
_entity_poly.type
_entity_poly.pdbx_seq_one_letter_code
_entity_poly.pdbx_strand_id
1 'polypeptide(L)'
;MKQIIDKIKAELGKDAFNAETVIELLKELREYFKANLKEPGLVRMIRLAYEDIEANGNYTFLYLEEDGGKENLEYLIDLIGDHSNKYNKEELQEIRNLMEGIEPESDEEEIEE
;
A
#
# COMPACT_ATOMS: atom_id res chain seq x y z
N MET A 1 8.52 12.63 6.07
CA MET A 1 7.34 11.74 6.02
C MET A 1 6.06 12.50 5.71
N LYS A 2 5.50 13.27 6.66
CA LYS A 2 4.18 13.92 6.51
C LYS A 2 4.02 14.70 5.21
N GLN A 3 5.02 15.52 4.86
CA GLN A 3 5.01 16.27 3.59
C GLN A 3 4.95 15.40 2.33
N ILE A 4 5.55 14.20 2.34
CA ILE A 4 5.53 13.27 1.20
C ILE A 4 4.15 12.64 1.10
N ILE A 5 3.59 12.21 2.23
CA ILE A 5 2.22 11.65 2.31
C ILE A 5 1.20 12.68 1.82
N ASP A 6 1.29 13.93 2.29
CA ASP A 6 0.37 15.00 1.90
C ASP A 6 0.44 15.25 0.37
N LYS A 7 1.63 15.16 -0.24
CA LYS A 7 1.80 15.26 -1.69
C LYS A 7 1.17 14.09 -2.43
N ILE A 8 1.35 12.86 -1.94
CA ILE A 8 0.74 11.66 -2.56
C ILE A 8 -0.78 11.80 -2.53
N LYS A 9 -1.36 12.14 -1.37
CA LYS A 9 -2.80 12.36 -1.23
C LYS A 9 -3.31 13.48 -2.12
N ALA A 10 -2.58 14.58 -2.23
CA ALA A 10 -2.93 15.67 -3.13
C ALA A 10 -2.93 15.24 -4.61
N GLU A 11 -2.02 14.32 -5.00
CA GLU A 11 -2.02 13.76 -6.35
C GLU A 11 -3.19 12.81 -6.58
N LEU A 12 -3.47 11.93 -5.62
CA LEU A 12 -4.60 11.01 -5.68
C LEU A 12 -5.93 11.77 -5.68
N GLY A 13 -6.06 12.87 -4.94
CA GLY A 13 -7.28 13.68 -4.89
C GLY A 13 -7.67 14.39 -6.20
N LYS A 14 -6.85 14.31 -7.26
CA LYS A 14 -7.19 14.84 -8.59
C LYS A 14 -8.12 13.89 -9.36
N ASP A 15 -8.82 14.44 -10.35
CA ASP A 15 -9.74 13.68 -11.21
C ASP A 15 -9.01 12.63 -12.07
N ALA A 16 -7.80 12.95 -12.53
CA ALA A 16 -6.98 12.07 -13.35
C ALA A 16 -5.82 11.50 -12.53
N PHE A 17 -5.70 10.17 -12.51
CA PHE A 17 -4.59 9.48 -11.87
C PHE A 17 -3.29 9.67 -12.68
N ASN A 18 -2.26 10.22 -12.06
CA ASN A 18 -0.95 10.43 -12.67
C ASN A 18 0.07 9.41 -12.14
N ALA A 19 0.21 8.30 -12.85
CA ALA A 19 1.09 7.19 -12.46
C ALA A 19 2.54 7.64 -12.23
N GLU A 20 3.14 8.39 -13.17
CA GLU A 20 4.53 8.84 -13.06
C GLU A 20 4.78 9.64 -11.77
N THR A 21 3.91 10.62 -11.48
CA THR A 21 4.06 11.46 -10.29
C THR A 21 3.87 10.66 -9.00
N VAL A 22 2.88 9.76 -8.97
CA VAL A 22 2.64 8.90 -7.80
C VAL A 22 3.83 7.95 -7.57
N ILE A 23 4.38 7.33 -8.62
CA ILE A 23 5.56 6.46 -8.54
C ILE A 23 6.77 7.20 -7.96
N GLU A 24 7.05 8.41 -8.43
CA GLU A 24 8.16 9.22 -7.92
C GLU A 24 8.01 9.53 -6.43
N LEU A 25 6.81 9.90 -5.99
CA LEU A 25 6.53 10.18 -4.58
C LEU A 25 6.61 8.92 -3.70
N LEU A 26 6.16 7.76 -4.21
CA LEU A 26 6.31 6.48 -3.51
C LEU A 26 7.79 6.08 -3.37
N LYS A 27 8.61 6.30 -4.40
CA LYS A 27 10.06 6.09 -4.32
C LYS A 27 10.71 7.02 -3.28
N GLU A 28 10.31 8.29 -3.24
CA GLU A 28 10.76 9.24 -2.20
C GLU A 28 10.36 8.74 -0.79
N LEU A 29 9.12 8.30 -0.63
CA LEU A 29 8.61 7.75 0.62
C LEU A 29 9.42 6.52 1.06
N ARG A 30 9.71 5.60 0.13
CA ARG A 30 10.52 4.41 0.40
C ARG A 30 11.92 4.78 0.91
N GLU A 31 12.60 5.70 0.26
CA GLU A 31 13.94 6.13 0.70
C GLU A 31 13.90 6.80 2.07
N TYR A 32 12.84 7.57 2.36
CA TYR A 32 12.61 8.09 3.71
C TYR A 32 12.49 6.95 4.75
N PHE A 33 11.67 5.93 4.51
CA PHE A 33 11.49 4.81 5.45
C PHE A 33 12.78 4.00 5.64
N LYS A 34 13.52 3.76 4.54
CA LYS A 34 14.84 3.07 4.59
C LYS A 34 15.84 3.81 5.46
N ALA A 35 15.93 5.13 5.32
CA ALA A 35 16.93 5.93 6.03
C ALA A 35 16.57 6.18 7.50
N ASN A 36 15.28 6.32 7.83
CA ASN A 36 14.85 6.87 9.12
C ASN A 36 14.19 5.86 10.07
N LEU A 37 13.41 4.90 9.55
CA LEU A 37 12.52 4.08 10.39
C LEU A 37 12.99 2.62 10.52
N LYS A 38 13.84 2.13 9.61
CA LYS A 38 14.36 0.76 9.61
C LYS A 38 13.25 -0.31 9.70
N GLU A 39 12.10 -0.04 9.09
CA GLU A 39 10.95 -0.96 9.00
C GLU A 39 10.96 -1.66 7.64
N PRO A 40 11.53 -2.88 7.50
CA PRO A 40 11.71 -3.51 6.19
C PRO A 40 10.39 -3.86 5.51
N GLY A 41 9.36 -4.19 6.31
CA GLY A 41 8.02 -4.49 5.81
C GLY A 41 7.40 -3.31 5.07
N LEU A 42 7.45 -2.11 5.65
CA LEU A 42 6.94 -0.89 5.02
C LEU A 42 7.73 -0.51 3.77
N VAL A 43 9.07 -0.63 3.83
CA VAL A 43 9.94 -0.43 2.66
C VAL A 43 9.58 -1.37 1.52
N ARG A 44 9.21 -2.61 1.83
CA ARG A 44 8.80 -3.62 0.85
C ARG A 44 7.42 -3.32 0.29
N MET A 45 6.45 -2.99 1.12
CA MET A 45 5.09 -2.62 0.69
C MET A 45 5.09 -1.41 -0.23
N ILE A 46 5.79 -0.33 0.15
CA ILE A 46 5.89 0.87 -0.70
C ILE A 46 6.51 0.53 -2.06
N ARG A 47 7.47 -0.42 -2.07
CA ARG A 47 8.06 -0.95 -3.31
C ARG A 47 7.04 -1.70 -4.16
N LEU A 48 6.33 -2.65 -3.58
CA LEU A 48 5.31 -3.42 -4.29
C LEU A 48 4.23 -2.50 -4.87
N ALA A 49 3.83 -1.47 -4.13
CA ALA A 49 2.86 -0.49 -4.61
C ALA A 49 3.32 0.27 -5.85
N TYR A 50 4.56 0.80 -5.89
CA TYR A 50 5.01 1.48 -7.11
C TYR A 50 5.36 0.52 -8.26
N GLU A 51 5.86 -0.68 -7.97
CA GLU A 51 6.15 -1.70 -9.01
C GLU A 51 4.87 -2.13 -9.72
N ASP A 52 3.77 -2.25 -8.97
CA ASP A 52 2.44 -2.52 -9.50
C ASP A 52 1.93 -1.38 -10.40
N ILE A 53 2.04 -0.13 -9.95
CA ILE A 53 1.65 1.04 -10.76
C ILE A 53 2.53 1.15 -12.02
N GLU A 54 3.83 0.84 -11.93
CA GLU A 54 4.74 0.79 -13.08
C GLU A 54 4.32 -0.27 -14.11
N ALA A 55 3.86 -1.44 -13.65
CA ALA A 55 3.44 -2.54 -14.52
C ALA A 55 2.06 -2.30 -15.16
N ASN A 56 1.14 -1.69 -14.42
CA ASN A 56 -0.28 -1.64 -14.79
C ASN A 56 -0.78 -0.24 -15.17
N GLY A 57 0.01 0.81 -14.91
CA GLY A 57 -0.40 2.20 -15.09
C GLY A 57 -1.41 2.70 -14.05
N ASN A 58 -1.82 1.84 -13.12
CA ASN A 58 -2.70 2.14 -11.99
C ASN A 58 -2.39 1.16 -10.86
N TYR A 59 -2.85 1.45 -9.65
CA TYR A 59 -2.76 0.53 -8.53
C TYR A 59 -3.83 -0.56 -8.63
N THR A 60 -3.46 -1.83 -8.45
CA THR A 60 -4.32 -2.98 -8.71
C THR A 60 -4.58 -3.85 -7.48
N PHE A 61 -3.85 -3.67 -6.39
CA PHE A 61 -4.13 -4.38 -5.14
C PHE A 61 -5.38 -3.80 -4.47
N LEU A 62 -6.43 -4.61 -4.34
CA LEU A 62 -7.70 -4.21 -3.75
C LEU A 62 -7.88 -4.90 -2.39
N TYR A 63 -7.78 -4.12 -1.32
CA TYR A 63 -8.13 -4.53 0.04
C TYR A 63 -9.57 -4.13 0.38
N LEU A 64 -9.97 -2.94 -0.06
CA LEU A 64 -11.35 -2.47 -0.09
C LEU A 64 -11.99 -2.96 -1.40
N GLU A 65 -12.68 -4.10 -1.36
CA GLU A 65 -13.19 -4.79 -2.56
C GLU A 65 -14.19 -3.97 -3.39
N GLU A 66 -14.94 -3.06 -2.75
CA GLU A 66 -15.94 -2.22 -3.43
C GLU A 66 -15.33 -0.96 -4.07
N ASP A 67 -14.06 -0.68 -3.78
CA ASP A 67 -13.36 0.55 -4.15
C ASP A 67 -12.36 0.33 -5.30
N GLY A 68 -12.02 1.43 -5.99
CA GLY A 68 -11.02 1.42 -7.05
C GLY A 68 -9.58 1.38 -6.52
N GLY A 69 -8.63 1.23 -7.44
CA GLY A 69 -7.20 1.24 -7.12
C GLY A 69 -6.72 2.53 -6.48
N LYS A 70 -7.29 3.68 -6.88
CA LYS A 70 -6.92 4.98 -6.31
C LYS A 70 -7.31 5.08 -4.84
N GLU A 71 -8.53 4.68 -4.51
CA GLU A 71 -9.09 4.70 -3.16
C GLU A 71 -8.33 3.71 -2.26
N ASN A 72 -8.02 2.52 -2.78
CA ASN A 72 -7.19 1.54 -2.09
C ASN A 72 -5.76 2.02 -1.83
N LEU A 73 -5.16 2.75 -2.78
CA LEU A 73 -3.85 3.36 -2.59
C LEU A 73 -3.90 4.51 -1.57
N GLU A 74 -4.94 5.34 -1.60
CA GLU A 74 -5.15 6.39 -0.60
C GLU A 74 -5.24 5.79 0.80
N TYR A 75 -6.02 4.71 0.96
CA TYR A 75 -6.16 3.97 2.21
C TYR A 75 -4.81 3.43 2.72
N LEU A 76 -4.04 2.77 1.86
CA LEU A 76 -2.69 2.30 2.19
C LEU A 76 -1.80 3.46 2.69
N ILE A 77 -1.84 4.61 2.02
CA ILE A 77 -1.03 5.78 2.37
C ILE A 77 -1.46 6.39 3.71
N ASP A 78 -2.76 6.36 4.03
CA ASP A 78 -3.30 6.73 5.33
C ASP A 78 -2.74 5.85 6.46
N LEU A 79 -2.81 4.53 6.29
CA LEU A 79 -2.28 3.57 7.25
C LEU A 79 -0.76 3.72 7.44
N ILE A 80 0.00 3.90 6.36
CA ILE A 80 1.45 4.16 6.41
C ILE A 80 1.74 5.47 7.16
N GLY A 81 0.87 6.48 7.04
CA GLY A 81 1.04 7.76 7.72
C GLY A 81 0.95 7.70 9.23
N ASP A 82 0.19 6.75 9.76
CA ASP A 82 0.14 6.41 11.18
C ASP A 82 0.51 4.94 11.42
N HIS A 83 1.63 4.50 10.83
CA HIS A 83 2.15 3.13 10.95
C HIS A 83 2.51 2.71 12.39
N SER A 84 2.47 3.64 13.35
CA SER A 84 2.77 3.38 14.75
C SER A 84 1.55 2.86 15.53
N ASN A 85 0.35 3.19 15.04
CA ASN A 85 -0.93 2.76 15.58
C ASN A 85 -1.08 1.23 15.50
N LYS A 86 -1.59 0.62 16.58
CA LYS A 86 -1.73 -0.84 16.67
C LYS A 86 -2.63 -1.41 15.58
N TYR A 87 -3.79 -0.79 15.34
CA TYR A 87 -4.75 -1.26 14.34
C TYR A 87 -4.17 -1.13 12.93
N ASN A 88 -3.56 0.02 12.63
CA ASN A 88 -2.90 0.22 11.34
C ASN A 88 -1.79 -0.81 11.11
N LYS A 89 -1.04 -1.21 12.14
CA LYS A 89 0.00 -2.25 11.98
C LYS A 89 -0.59 -3.61 11.59
N GLU A 90 -1.72 -3.98 12.19
CA GLU A 90 -2.41 -5.23 11.88
C GLU A 90 -2.91 -5.21 10.43
N GLU A 91 -3.61 -4.15 10.02
CA GLU A 91 -4.10 -3.99 8.64
C GLU A 91 -2.98 -3.89 7.60
N LEU A 92 -1.90 -3.15 7.89
CA LEU A 92 -0.73 -3.10 7.00
C LEU A 92 -0.08 -4.47 6.81
N GLN A 93 -0.21 -5.35 7.79
CA GLN A 93 0.29 -6.72 7.70
C GLN A 93 -0.58 -7.56 6.76
N GLU A 94 -1.90 -7.42 6.85
CA GLU A 94 -2.87 -8.07 5.95
C GLU A 94 -2.70 -7.59 4.51
N ILE A 95 -2.63 -6.28 4.28
CA ILE A 95 -2.42 -5.70 2.95
C ILE A 95 -1.08 -6.17 2.38
N ARG A 96 -0.03 -6.27 3.20
CA ARG A 96 1.25 -6.81 2.73
C ARG A 96 1.13 -8.26 2.30
N ASN A 97 0.44 -9.09 3.08
CA ASN A 97 0.23 -10.50 2.74
C ASN A 97 -0.51 -10.62 1.40
N LEU A 98 -1.56 -9.82 1.20
CA LEU A 98 -2.27 -9.72 -0.08
C LEU A 98 -1.33 -9.37 -1.24
N MET A 99 -0.49 -8.33 -1.08
CA MET A 99 0.50 -7.94 -2.10
C MET A 99 1.55 -9.02 -2.38
N GLU A 100 1.88 -9.84 -1.38
CA GLU A 100 2.84 -10.94 -1.49
C GLU A 100 2.19 -12.24 -2.04
N GLY A 101 0.87 -12.23 -2.30
CA GLY A 101 0.13 -13.40 -2.74
C GLY A 101 0.02 -14.47 -1.65
N ILE A 102 0.13 -14.07 -0.38
CA ILE A 102 -0.10 -14.94 0.77
C ILE A 102 -1.60 -14.93 0.99
N GLU A 103 -2.29 -15.94 0.46
CA GLU A 103 -3.70 -16.17 0.76
C GLU A 103 -3.85 -16.42 2.27
N PRO A 104 -4.88 -15.85 2.93
CA PRO A 104 -5.22 -16.29 4.27
C PRO A 104 -5.47 -17.80 4.18
N GLU A 105 -4.89 -18.59 5.08
CA GLU A 105 -5.27 -20.00 5.19
C GLU A 105 -6.78 -20.03 5.34
N SER A 106 -7.48 -20.44 4.28
CA SER A 106 -8.86 -20.85 4.42
C SER A 106 -8.79 -22.00 5.41
N ASP A 107 -9.50 -21.88 6.52
CA ASP A 107 -9.95 -23.04 7.28
C ASP A 107 -10.82 -23.85 6.30
N GLU A 108 -10.19 -24.60 5.39
CA GLU A 108 -10.84 -25.69 4.68
C GLU A 108 -11.22 -26.66 5.79
N GLU A 109 -12.49 -26.59 6.20
CA GLU A 109 -13.13 -27.65 6.97
C GLU A 109 -12.72 -28.97 6.31
N GLU A 110 -11.96 -29.80 7.03
CA GLU A 110 -11.81 -31.21 6.72
C GLU A 110 -13.21 -31.81 6.69
N ILE A 111 -13.82 -31.83 5.50
CA ILE A 111 -14.92 -32.74 5.22
C ILE A 111 -14.25 -34.10 5.04
N GLU A 112 -14.01 -34.79 6.16
CA GLU A 112 -13.70 -36.22 6.15
C GLU A 112 -14.88 -36.95 5.47
N GLU A 113 -14.63 -37.57 4.31
CA GLU A 113 -15.54 -38.51 3.64
C GLU A 113 -15.69 -39.83 4.41
#